data_AF-A0A962N6Y9-F1
#
_entry.id   AF-A0A962N6Y9-F1
#
_cell.length_a   1.000
_cell.length_b   1.000
_cell.length_c   1.000
_cell.angle_alpha   90.00
_cell.angle_beta   90.00
_cell.angle_gamma   90.00
#
_symmetry.space_group_name_H-M   'P 1'
#
loop_
_entity.id
_entity.type
_entity.pdbx_description
1 polymer ?
#
loop_
_entity_poly.entity_id
_entity_poly.type
_entity_poly.pdbx_seq_one_letter_code
_entity_poly.pdbx_strand_id
1 'polypeptide(L)'
;MMHDGQATACIGEAAFACIGVHAKHVSVGFFRGAELADPLCLLEGRGKLLRHVKLRPDRWVDEAALRALVEAACERVRKLRNG
;
A
#
# COMPACT_ATOMS: atom_id res chain seq x y z
N MET A 1 -1.79 -13.97 10.49
CA MET A 1 -2.15 -13.36 11.78
C MET A 1 -2.89 -12.07 11.46
N MET A 2 -4.19 -12.00 11.75
CA MET A 2 -5.03 -10.83 11.50
C MET A 2 -5.19 -10.08 12.82
N HIS A 3 -4.92 -8.78 12.82
CA HIS A 3 -5.24 -7.88 13.91
C HIS A 3 -6.15 -6.80 13.32
N ASP A 4 -7.31 -6.56 13.94
CA ASP A 4 -8.23 -5.45 13.62
C ASP A 4 -9.09 -5.52 12.33
N GLY A 5 -9.31 -6.71 11.74
CA GLY A 5 -10.23 -6.86 10.60
C GLY A 5 -9.71 -6.29 9.27
N GLN A 6 -8.42 -5.94 9.21
CA GLN A 6 -7.72 -5.56 7.99
C GLN A 6 -6.75 -6.66 7.57
N ALA A 7 -6.82 -7.10 6.30
CA ALA A 7 -5.86 -8.06 5.77
C ALA A 7 -4.50 -7.36 5.60
N THR A 8 -3.49 -7.77 6.37
CA THR A 8 -2.14 -7.21 6.28
C THR A 8 -1.25 -8.13 5.45
N ALA A 9 -0.58 -7.59 4.44
CA ALA A 9 0.41 -8.32 3.67
C ALA A 9 1.80 -8.13 4.32
N CYS A 10 2.39 -9.22 4.78
CA CYS A 10 3.70 -9.22 5.42
C CYS A 10 4.73 -9.93 4.53
N ILE A 11 5.97 -9.42 4.48
CA ILE A 11 7.13 -10.15 3.95
C ILE A 11 7.99 -10.51 5.16
N GLY A 12 7.87 -11.75 5.64
CA GLY A 12 8.41 -12.13 6.96
C GLY A 12 7.62 -11.46 8.08
N GLU A 13 8.30 -10.83 9.05
CA GLU A 13 7.68 -10.06 10.15
C GLU A 13 7.47 -8.57 9.82
N ALA A 14 7.94 -8.10 8.67
CA ALA A 14 7.82 -6.71 8.26
C ALA A 14 6.56 -6.49 7.40
N ALA A 15 5.58 -5.78 7.96
CA ALA A 15 4.42 -5.31 7.22
C ALA A 15 4.84 -4.16 6.28
N PHE A 16 4.60 -4.32 4.98
CA PHE A 16 4.90 -3.29 3.97
C PHE A 16 3.61 -2.65 3.42
N ALA A 17 2.50 -3.40 3.46
CA ALA A 17 1.20 -2.93 3.06
C ALA A 17 0.06 -3.50 3.94
N CYS A 18 -1.02 -2.75 4.04
CA CYS A 18 -2.27 -3.16 4.69
C CYS A 18 -3.46 -2.98 3.74
N ILE A 19 -4.49 -3.80 3.90
CA ILE A 19 -5.74 -3.69 3.16
C ILE A 19 -6.85 -3.28 4.12
N GLY A 20 -7.38 -2.08 3.92
CA GLY A 20 -8.55 -1.58 4.63
C GLY A 20 -9.81 -1.80 3.82
N VAL A 21 -10.74 -2.59 4.36
CA VAL A 21 -12.06 -2.80 3.73
C VAL A 21 -13.03 -1.78 4.29
N HIS A 22 -13.65 -1.00 3.41
CA HIS A 22 -14.68 -0.01 3.74
C HIS A 22 -15.96 -0.30 2.95
N ALA A 23 -17.10 0.18 3.46
CA ALA A 23 -18.41 -0.09 2.86
C ALA A 23 -18.55 0.28 1.37
N LYS A 24 -17.74 1.23 0.86
CA LYS A 24 -17.80 1.71 -0.53
C LYS A 24 -16.50 1.53 -1.32
N HIS A 25 -15.43 1.07 -0.69
CA HIS A 25 -14.12 0.97 -1.31
C HIS A 25 -13.18 0.08 -0.51
N VAL A 26 -12.14 -0.42 -1.17
CA VAL A 26 -11.00 -1.03 -0.51
C VAL A 26 -9.84 -0.04 -0.57
N SER A 27 -9.05 0.07 0.49
CA SER A 27 -7.82 0.84 0.52
C SER A 27 -6.63 -0.09 0.61
N VAL A 28 -5.62 0.13 -0.22
CA VAL A 28 -4.31 -0.52 -0.09
C VAL A 28 -3.35 0.50 0.49
N GLY A 29 -3.04 0.39 1.78
CA GLY A 29 -2.12 1.27 2.49
C GLY A 29 -0.69 0.75 2.39
N PHE A 30 0.27 1.67 2.18
CA PHE A 30 1.69 1.40 2.15
C PHE A 30 2.39 2.13 3.29
N PHE A 31 3.06 1.38 4.16
CA PHE A 31 3.89 1.98 5.21
C PHE A 31 5.05 2.73 4.56
N ARG A 32 5.28 3.99 4.97
CA ARG A 32 6.21 4.91 4.28
C ARG A 32 5.88 5.13 2.79
N GLY A 33 4.62 4.95 2.40
CA GLY A 33 4.16 5.23 1.04
C GLY A 33 4.45 6.66 0.56
N ALA A 34 4.62 7.64 1.45
CA ALA A 34 5.04 9.00 1.08
C ALA A 34 6.44 9.08 0.46
N GLU A 35 7.26 8.03 0.62
CA GLU A 35 8.61 7.91 0.05
C GLU A 35 8.63 7.10 -1.27
N LEU A 36 7.48 6.58 -1.73
CA LEU A 36 7.38 5.82 -2.98
C LEU A 36 7.24 6.76 -4.18
N ALA A 37 7.84 6.36 -5.30
CA ALA A 37 7.61 7.04 -6.57
C ALA A 37 6.18 6.76 -7.05
N ASP A 38 5.41 7.82 -7.31
CA ASP A 38 4.01 7.73 -7.73
C ASP A 38 3.76 8.69 -8.92
N PRO A 39 4.27 8.35 -10.12
CA PRO A 39 4.18 9.22 -11.29
C PRO A 39 2.74 9.41 -11.79
N LEU A 40 1.84 8.48 -11.48
CA LEU A 40 0.41 8.58 -11.84
C LEU A 40 -0.47 9.15 -10.72
N CYS A 41 0.14 9.62 -9.63
CA CYS A 41 -0.56 10.25 -8.50
C CYS A 41 -1.71 9.38 -7.94
N LEU A 42 -1.50 8.07 -7.82
CA LEU A 42 -2.49 7.12 -7.27
C LEU A 42 -2.56 7.17 -5.73
N LEU A 43 -1.48 7.60 -5.08
CA LEU A 43 -1.34 7.63 -3.64
C LEU A 43 -2.12 8.79 -3.04
N GLU A 44 -3.08 8.44 -2.18
CA GLU A 44 -3.87 9.36 -1.37
C GLU A 44 -3.41 9.35 0.09
N GLY A 45 -3.77 10.41 0.82
CA GLY A 45 -3.52 10.56 2.25
C GLY A 45 -2.66 11.78 2.60
N ARG A 46 -2.81 12.26 3.84
CA ARG A 46 -2.05 13.40 4.40
C ARG A 46 -1.14 13.01 5.57
N GLY A 47 -1.07 11.72 5.89
CA GLY A 47 -0.20 11.22 6.96
C GLY A 47 1.29 11.50 6.66
N LYS A 48 2.12 11.56 7.71
CA LYS A 48 3.56 11.83 7.57
C LYS A 48 4.30 10.76 6.76
N LEU A 49 3.92 9.50 6.91
CA LEU A 49 4.59 8.36 6.26
C LEU A 49 3.61 7.50 5.45
N LEU A 50 2.41 7.27 5.97
CA LEU A 50 1.42 6.41 5.31
C LEU A 50 0.80 7.09 4.09
N ARG A 51 0.73 6.35 2.98
CA ARG A 51 -0.10 6.65 1.81
C ARG A 51 -0.93 5.43 1.45
N HIS A 52 -2.04 5.62 0.75
CA HIS A 52 -2.91 4.54 0.32
C HIS A 52 -3.49 4.76 -1.07
N VAL A 53 -3.78 3.69 -1.80
CA VAL A 53 -4.60 3.75 -3.02
C VAL A 53 -6.04 3.34 -2.65
N LYS A 54 -7.04 4.08 -3.13
CA LYS A 54 -8.46 3.68 -2.99
C LYS A 54 -8.96 2.98 -4.25
N LEU A 55 -9.31 1.71 -4.09
CA LEU A 55 -9.96 0.89 -5.09
C LEU A 55 -11.47 0.98 -4.91
N ARG A 56 -12.17 1.52 -5.90
CA ARG A 56 -13.62 1.66 -5.90
C ARG A 56 -14.20 0.82 -7.03
N PRO A 57 -15.35 0.14 -6.83
CA PRO A 57 -15.98 -0.65 -7.89
C PRO A 57 -16.40 0.19 -9.09
N ASP A 58 -16.71 1.47 -8.89
CA ASP A 58 -17.10 2.43 -9.93
C ASP A 58 -15.92 3.14 -10.61
N ARG A 59 -14.69 2.96 -10.13
CA ARG A 59 -13.52 3.67 -10.65
C ARG A 59 -12.40 2.71 -11.00
N TRP A 60 -12.05 2.70 -12.29
CA TRP A 60 -10.91 1.93 -12.77
C TRP A 60 -9.60 2.45 -12.16
N VAL A 61 -8.76 1.54 -11.68
CA VAL A 61 -7.38 1.82 -11.25
C VAL A 61 -6.44 1.32 -12.34
N ASP A 62 -5.33 2.02 -12.53
CA ASP A 62 -4.25 1.49 -13.36
C ASP A 62 -3.58 0.33 -12.62
N GLU A 63 -3.83 -0.89 -13.09
CA GLU A 63 -3.32 -2.12 -12.47
C GLU A 63 -1.79 -2.22 -12.54
N ALA A 64 -1.18 -1.73 -13.62
CA ALA A 64 0.26 -1.76 -13.80
C ALA A 64 0.95 -0.81 -12.81
N ALA A 65 0.40 0.39 -12.64
CA ALA A 65 0.91 1.35 -11.68
C ALA A 65 0.66 0.94 -10.23
N LEU A 66 -0.50 0.33 -9.92
CA LEU A 66 -0.75 -0.25 -8.61
C LEU A 66 0.25 -1.37 -8.29
N ARG A 67 0.54 -2.23 -9.26
CA ARG A 67 1.55 -3.28 -9.13
C ARG A 67 2.95 -2.70 -8.89
N ALA A 68 3.33 -1.66 -9.61
CA ALA A 68 4.62 -0.98 -9.42
C ALA A 68 4.76 -0.42 -7.99
N LEU A 69 3.69 0.14 -7.42
CA LEU A 69 3.68 0.60 -6.02
C LEU A 69 3.90 -0.56 -5.03
N VAL A 70 3.26 -1.71 -5.25
CA VAL A 70 3.42 -2.92 -4.43
C VAL A 70 4.86 -3.45 -4.52
N GLU A 71 5.42 -3.51 -5.72
CA GLU A 71 6.79 -3.95 -5.97
C GLU A 71 7.81 -3.01 -5.29
N ALA A 72 7.64 -1.70 -5.43
CA ALA A 72 8.51 -0.71 -4.78
C ALA A 72 8.46 -0.79 -3.24
N ALA A 73 7.28 -0.98 -2.66
CA ALA A 73 7.12 -1.17 -1.22
C ALA A 73 7.78 -2.48 -0.73
N CYS A 74 7.68 -3.56 -1.51
CA CYS A 74 8.34 -4.84 -1.25
C CYS A 74 9.87 -4.71 -1.28
N GLU A 75 10.43 -4.06 -2.30
CA GLU A 75 11.87 -3.81 -2.41
C GLU A 75 12.40 -2.94 -1.25
N ARG A 76 11.64 -1.94 -0.83
CA ARG A 76 11.98 -1.08 0.31
C ARG A 76 12.16 -1.92 1.59
N VAL A 77 11.22 -2.81 1.89
CA VAL A 77 11.30 -3.69 3.07
C VAL A 77 12.45 -4.68 2.96
N ARG A 78 12.74 -5.20 1.77
CA ARG A 78 13.94 -6.03 1.55
C ARG A 78 15.23 -5.27 1.85
N LYS A 79 15.35 -4.02 1.40
CA LYS A 79 16.53 -3.18 1.67
C LYS A 79 16.69 -2.85 3.16
N LEU A 80 15.59 -2.64 3.88
CA LEU A 80 15.62 -2.37 5.34
C LEU A 80 16.03 -3.60 6.17
N ARG A 81 15.95 -4.81 5.62
CA ARG A 81 16.36 -6.05 6.31
C ARG A 81 17.83 -6.42 6.06
N ASN A 82 18.45 -5.86 5.04
CA ASN A 82 19.81 -6.17 4.60
C ASN A 82 20.84 -5.08 4.96
N GLY A 83 20.43 -4.07 5.74
CA GLY A 83 21.27 -2.98 6.21
C GLY A 83 21.44 -3.00 7.72
#